data_AF-A0A929L5X3-F1
#
_entry.id   AF-A0A929L5X3-F1
#
_cell.length_a   1.000
_cell.length_b   1.000
_cell.length_c   1.000
_cell.angle_alpha   90.00
_cell.angle_beta   90.00
_cell.angle_gamma   90.00
#
_symmetry.space_group_name_H-M   'P 1'
#
loop_
_entity.id
_entity.type
_entity.pdbx_description
1 polymer ?
#
loop_
_entity_poly.entity_id
_entity_poly.type
_entity_poly.pdbx_seq_one_letter_code
_entity_poly.pdbx_strand_id
1 'polypeptide(L)'
;MTSCYNRLINNLEDLKLNIFRDQLPHYISLIESGQKEITEALYELTELERKQREQRMITACVRTAGFPFLKEISDYDFSFQPSVEKGKILELSTLKFLEAKENIVF
;
A
#
# COMPACT_ATOMS: atom_id res chain seq x y z
N MET A 1 21.22 24.65 13.86
CA MET A 1 20.50 23.89 12.80
C MET A 1 19.95 22.55 13.26
N THR A 2 20.55 21.86 14.25
CA THR A 2 20.10 20.55 14.78
C THR A 2 18.74 20.58 15.52
N SER A 3 18.32 21.72 16.07
CA SER A 3 17.08 21.80 16.87
C SER A 3 15.81 21.61 16.04
N CYS A 4 15.73 22.18 14.82
CA CYS A 4 14.52 22.08 14.00
C CYS A 4 14.35 20.67 13.41
N TYR A 5 15.42 20.09 12.89
CA TYR A 5 15.42 18.72 12.37
C TYR A 5 15.03 17.70 13.44
N ASN A 6 15.60 17.79 14.64
CA ASN A 6 15.25 16.88 15.72
C ASN A 6 13.78 17.05 16.17
N ARG A 7 13.26 18.29 16.20
CA ARG A 7 11.84 18.54 16.48
C ARG A 7 10.93 17.94 15.40
N LEU A 8 11.33 18.03 14.13
CA LEU A 8 10.60 17.41 13.03
C LEU A 8 10.57 15.89 13.16
N ILE A 9 11.72 15.26 13.43
CA ILE A 9 11.81 13.81 13.64
C ILE A 9 10.92 13.36 14.80
N ASN A 10 10.94 14.07 15.93
CA ASN A 10 10.07 13.76 17.07
C ASN A 10 8.58 13.89 16.70
N ASN A 11 8.19 14.97 16.00
CA ASN A 11 6.82 15.14 15.54
C ASN A 11 6.36 14.01 14.60
N LEU A 12 7.24 13.56 13.70
CA LEU A 12 6.94 12.45 12.79
C LEU A 12 6.76 11.13 13.55
N GLU A 13 7.55 10.90 14.60
CA GLU A 13 7.41 9.74 15.47
C GLU A 13 6.11 9.77 16.28
N ASP A 14 5.75 10.92 16.86
CA ASP A 14 4.48 11.12 17.58
C ASP A 14 3.26 10.89 16.67
N LEU A 15 3.35 11.33 15.41
CA LEU A 15 2.33 11.11 14.39
C LEU A 15 2.36 9.70 13.78
N LYS A 16 3.32 8.85 14.19
CA LYS A 16 3.55 7.49 13.69
C LYS A 16 3.85 7.42 12.18
N LEU A 17 4.47 8.46 11.64
CA LEU A 17 4.90 8.57 10.25
C LEU A 17 6.32 8.02 10.09
N ASN A 18 6.48 6.71 10.36
CA ASN A 18 7.79 6.10 10.53
C ASN A 18 8.57 6.03 9.21
N ILE A 19 7.91 5.68 8.10
CA ILE A 19 8.57 5.62 6.79
C ILE A 19 8.96 7.03 6.33
N PHE A 20 8.07 7.99 6.55
CA PHE A 20 8.37 9.40 6.28
C PHE A 20 9.66 9.82 7.00
N ARG A 21 9.73 9.57 8.31
CA ARG A 21 10.89 9.88 9.15
C ARG A 21 12.17 9.23 8.63
N ASP A 22 12.10 7.95 8.29
CA ASP A 22 13.26 7.17 7.88
C ASP A 22 13.75 7.57 6.47
N GLN A 23 12.85 7.99 5.57
CA GLN A 23 13.17 8.42 4.20
C GLN A 23 13.50 9.92 4.08
N LEU A 24 13.17 10.72 5.09
CA LEU A 24 13.38 12.16 5.09
C LEU A 24 14.82 12.60 4.71
N PRO A 25 15.91 11.98 5.22
CA PRO A 25 17.27 12.38 4.86
C PRO A 25 17.56 12.20 3.36
N HIS A 26 17.00 11.15 2.75
CA HIS A 26 17.17 10.87 1.33
C HIS A 26 16.48 11.93 0.47
N TYR A 27 15.26 12.33 0.84
CA TYR A 27 14.53 13.37 0.10
C TYR A 27 15.14 14.76 0.28
N ILE A 28 15.74 15.06 1.44
CA ILE A 28 16.49 16.30 1.64
C ILE A 28 17.66 16.39 0.66
N SER A 29 18.44 15.32 0.48
CA SER A 29 19.56 15.33 -0.47
C SER A 29 19.12 15.43 -1.93
N LEU A 30 17.95 14.87 -2.29
CA LEU A 30 17.34 15.03 -3.62
C LEU A 30 16.90 16.48 -3.90
N ILE A 31 16.38 17.17 -2.88
CA ILE A 31 16.00 18.59 -2.99
C ILE A 31 17.26 19.46 -3.11
N GLU A 32 18.29 19.20 -2.30
CA GLU A 32 19.56 19.95 -2.34
C GLU A 32 20.31 19.78 -3.66
N SER A 33 20.22 18.60 -4.27
CA SER A 33 20.79 18.32 -5.61
C SER A 33 19.94 18.86 -6.77
N GLY A 34 18.79 19.49 -6.49
CA GLY A 34 17.88 20.04 -7.50
C GLY A 34 17.17 18.98 -8.35
N GLN A 35 17.20 17.72 -7.92
CA GLN A 35 16.55 16.61 -8.65
C GLN A 35 15.04 16.55 -8.44
N LYS A 36 14.54 17.12 -7.34
CA LYS A 36 13.11 17.15 -6.99
C LYS A 36 12.68 18.47 -6.40
N GLU A 37 11.46 18.87 -6.71
CA GLU A 37 10.79 19.97 -6.02
C GLU A 37 10.33 19.55 -4.63
N ILE A 38 10.25 20.52 -3.70
CA ILE A 38 9.82 20.28 -2.31
C ILE A 38 8.40 19.68 -2.27
N THR A 39 7.51 20.18 -3.10
CA THR A 39 6.12 19.71 -3.22
C THR A 39 6.04 18.25 -3.65
N GLU A 40 6.81 17.86 -4.66
CA GLU A 40 6.89 16.50 -5.16
C GLU A 40 7.49 15.55 -4.12
N ALA A 41 8.58 15.97 -3.46
CA ALA A 41 9.20 15.20 -2.38
C ALA A 41 8.22 14.93 -1.23
N LEU A 42 7.47 15.95 -0.79
CA LEU A 42 6.47 15.79 0.26
C LEU A 42 5.33 14.87 -0.17
N TYR A 43 4.85 15.01 -1.40
CA TYR A 43 3.81 14.14 -1.95
C TYR A 43 4.25 12.68 -1.94
N GLU A 44 5.44 12.37 -2.47
CA GLU A 44 5.94 11.01 -2.50
C GLU A 44 6.17 10.43 -1.11
N LEU A 45 6.72 11.20 -0.18
CA LEU A 45 6.89 10.78 1.22
C LEU A 45 5.55 10.43 1.87
N THR A 46 4.49 11.23 1.63
CA THR A 46 3.15 10.92 2.13
C THR A 46 2.54 9.69 1.47
N GLU A 47 2.76 9.48 0.17
CA GLU A 47 2.28 8.31 -0.55
C GLU A 47 3.00 7.02 -0.09
N LEU A 48 4.31 7.08 0.18
CA LEU A 48 5.06 5.96 0.75
C LEU A 48 4.49 5.55 2.12
N GLU A 49 4.24 6.51 3.00
CA GLU A 49 3.65 6.23 4.32
C GLU A 49 2.24 5.64 4.20
N ARG A 50 1.41 6.20 3.31
CA ARG A 50 0.05 5.71 3.06
C ARG A 50 0.05 4.25 2.60
N LYS A 51 0.89 3.91 1.60
CA LYS A 51 1.03 2.53 1.10
C LYS A 51 1.51 1.58 2.17
N GLN A 52 2.50 1.98 2.99
CA GLN A 52 2.97 1.13 4.07
C GLN A 52 1.89 0.89 5.13
N ARG A 53 1.09 1.91 5.45
CA ARG A 53 -0.02 1.79 6.38
C ARG A 53 -1.09 0.84 5.87
N GLU A 54 -1.45 0.96 4.60
CA GLU A 54 -2.38 0.04 3.92
C GLU A 54 -1.88 -1.40 3.96
N GLN A 55 -0.61 -1.63 3.60
CA GLN A 55 0.00 -2.95 3.65
C GLN A 55 -0.01 -3.54 5.06
N ARG A 56 0.31 -2.74 6.08
CA ARG A 56 0.27 -3.17 7.50
C ARG A 56 -1.15 -3.54 7.92
N MET A 57 -2.16 -2.77 7.52
CA MET A 57 -3.56 -3.09 7.81
C MET A 57 -3.99 -4.40 7.16
N ILE A 58 -3.72 -4.58 5.86
CA ILE A 58 -4.04 -5.82 5.14
C ILE A 58 -3.38 -7.01 5.82
N THR A 59 -2.08 -6.90 6.13
CA THR A 59 -1.32 -7.97 6.80
C THR A 59 -1.90 -8.29 8.18
N ALA A 60 -2.31 -7.27 8.94
CA ALA A 60 -2.95 -7.47 10.25
C ALA A 60 -4.29 -8.20 10.11
N CYS A 61 -5.14 -7.78 9.17
CA CYS A 61 -6.43 -8.44 8.90
C CYS A 61 -6.25 -9.92 8.54
N VAL A 62 -5.30 -10.24 7.65
CA VAL A 62 -5.00 -11.63 7.26
C VAL A 62 -4.53 -12.46 8.45
N ARG A 63 -3.66 -11.89 9.31
CA ARG A 63 -3.20 -12.56 10.54
C ARG A 63 -4.34 -12.81 11.51
N THR A 64 -5.21 -11.83 11.73
CA THR A 64 -6.36 -11.96 12.64
C THR A 64 -7.39 -12.97 12.13
N ALA A 65 -7.56 -13.09 10.81
CA ALA A 65 -8.45 -14.08 10.20
C ALA A 65 -7.96 -15.54 10.35
N GLY A 66 -6.72 -15.77 10.81
CA GLY A 66 -6.21 -17.11 11.09
C GLY A 66 -5.97 -17.96 9.84
N PHE A 67 -5.78 -17.34 8.67
CA PHE A 67 -5.49 -18.09 7.46
C PHE A 67 -4.14 -18.84 7.58
N PRO A 68 -4.09 -20.14 7.23
CA PRO A 68 -2.87 -20.94 7.37
C PRO A 68 -1.77 -20.53 6.39
N PHE A 69 -2.15 -19.97 5.24
CA PHE A 69 -1.24 -19.49 4.20
C PHE A 69 -1.79 -18.22 3.57
N LEU A 70 -0.90 -17.31 3.17
CA LEU A 70 -1.25 -16.18 2.31
C LEU A 70 -1.28 -16.69 0.86
N LYS A 71 -2.45 -16.64 0.25
CA LYS A 71 -2.69 -17.08 -1.13
C LYS A 71 -3.49 -16.02 -1.87
N GLU A 72 -3.02 -15.67 -3.05
CA GLU A 72 -3.71 -14.77 -3.96
C GLU A 72 -4.50 -15.56 -5.01
N ILE A 73 -5.40 -14.89 -5.74
CA ILE A 73 -6.16 -15.50 -6.85
C ILE A 73 -5.21 -16.02 -7.93
N SER A 74 -4.05 -15.37 -8.10
CA SER A 74 -2.96 -15.78 -9.00
C SER A 74 -2.35 -17.13 -8.63
N ASP A 75 -2.39 -17.52 -7.36
CA ASP A 75 -1.88 -18.80 -6.87
C ASP A 75 -2.86 -19.98 -7.07
N TYR A 76 -4.09 -19.71 -7.50
CA TYR A 76 -5.10 -20.74 -7.68
C TYR A 76 -4.88 -21.56 -8.96
N ASP A 77 -4.81 -22.88 -8.81
CA ASP A 77 -4.73 -23.80 -9.94
C ASP A 77 -6.13 -24.07 -10.52
N PHE A 78 -6.49 -23.33 -11.57
CA PHE A 78 -7.76 -23.51 -12.27
C PHE A 78 -7.85 -24.85 -13.03
N SER A 79 -6.75 -25.57 -13.24
CA SER A 79 -6.80 -26.91 -13.82
C SER A 79 -7.32 -27.96 -12.83
N PHE A 80 -7.20 -27.69 -11.52
CA PHE A 80 -7.69 -28.56 -10.46
C PHE A 80 -9.22 -28.62 -10.39
N GLN A 81 -9.90 -27.51 -10.71
CA GLN A 81 -11.37 -27.44 -10.73
C GLN A 81 -11.88 -26.88 -12.08
N PRO A 82 -12.13 -27.77 -13.07
CA PRO A 82 -12.55 -27.36 -14.41
C PRO A 82 -13.92 -26.68 -14.48
N SER A 83 -14.78 -26.83 -13.45
CA SER A 83 -16.08 -26.16 -13.40
C SER A 83 -15.98 -24.65 -13.12
N VAL A 84 -14.83 -24.18 -12.62
CA VAL A 84 -14.60 -22.76 -12.34
C VAL A 84 -13.98 -22.10 -13.57
N GLU A 85 -14.75 -21.23 -14.22
CA GLU A 85 -14.28 -20.49 -15.40
C GLU A 85 -13.31 -19.37 -14.98
N LYS A 86 -12.01 -19.57 -15.25
CA LYS A 86 -10.94 -18.62 -14.92
C LYS A 86 -11.22 -17.20 -15.40
N GLY A 87 -11.73 -17.05 -16.63
CA GLY A 87 -12.04 -15.74 -17.23
C GLY A 87 -13.01 -14.93 -16.37
N LYS A 88 -14.11 -15.55 -15.96
CA LYS A 88 -15.10 -14.93 -15.07
C LYS A 88 -14.51 -14.54 -13.72
N ILE A 89 -13.74 -15.42 -13.08
CA ILE A 89 -13.12 -15.12 -11.78
C ILE A 89 -12.17 -13.91 -11.88
N LEU A 90 -11.36 -13.84 -12.95
CA LEU A 90 -10.47 -12.70 -13.16
C LEU A 90 -11.24 -11.41 -13.45
N GLU A 91 -12.33 -11.46 -14.21
CA GLU A 91 -13.19 -10.31 -14.44
C GLU A 91 -13.77 -9.77 -13.13
N LEU A 92 -14.28 -10.65 -12.27
CA LEU A 92 -14.82 -10.29 -10.96
C LEU A 92 -13.75 -9.71 -10.03
N SER A 93 -12.50 -10.19 -10.11
CA SER A 93 -11.40 -9.63 -9.32
C SER A 93 -11.10 -8.17 -9.63
N THR A 94 -11.53 -7.66 -10.80
CA THR A 94 -11.41 -6.23 -11.13
C THR A 94 -12.43 -5.34 -10.43
N LEU A 95 -13.44 -5.93 -9.78
CA LEU A 95 -14.52 -5.22 -9.08
C LEU A 95 -15.38 -4.30 -9.96
N LYS A 96 -15.26 -4.35 -11.29
CA LYS A 96 -16.03 -3.51 -12.24
C LYS A 96 -17.54 -3.63 -12.09
N PHE A 97 -18.03 -4.81 -11.69
CA PHE A 97 -19.46 -5.04 -11.45
C PHE A 97 -20.02 -4.13 -10.33
N LEU A 98 -19.19 -3.70 -9.37
CA LEU A 98 -19.59 -2.74 -8.33
C LEU A 98 -19.87 -1.35 -8.93
N GLU A 99 -19.03 -0.91 -9.87
CA GLU A 99 -19.22 0.35 -10.59
C GLU A 99 -20.46 0.30 -11.47
N ALA A 100 -20.68 -0.83 -12.15
CA ALA A 100 -21.85 -1.07 -12.99
C ALA A 100 -23.15 -1.32 -12.20
N LYS A 101 -23.06 -1.56 -10.88
CA LYS A 101 -24.17 -1.98 -10.02
C LYS A 101 -24.88 -3.25 -10.52
N GLU A 102 -24.11 -4.16 -11.07
CA GLU A 102 -24.60 -5.42 -11.61
C GLU A 102 -24.61 -6.51 -10.54
N ASN A 103 -25.63 -7.36 -10.58
CA ASN A 103 -25.74 -8.50 -9.67
C ASN A 103 -24.89 -9.66 -10.19
N ILE A 104 -24.14 -10.29 -9.30
CA ILE A 104 -23.42 -11.53 -9.60
C ILE A 104 -24.29 -12.70 -9.15
N VAL A 105 -24.77 -13.51 -10.10
CA VAL A 105 -25.51 -14.75 -9.85
C VAL A 105 -24.88 -15.87 -10.68
N PHE A 106 -24.53 -16.98 -10.04
CA PHE A 106 -23.98 -18.20 -10.66
C PHE A 106 -24.97 -19.35 -10.57
#